data_AF-A0A1A7BBH7-F1
#
_entry.id   AF-A0A1A7BBH7-F1
#
_cell.length_a   1.000
_cell.length_b   1.000
_cell.length_c   1.000
_cell.angle_alpha   90.00
_cell.angle_beta   90.00
_cell.angle_gamma   90.00
#
_symmetry.space_group_name_H-M   'P 1'
#
loop_
_entity.id
_entity.type
_entity.pdbx_description
1 polymer ?
#
loop_
_entity_poly.entity_id
_entity_poly.type
_entity_poly.pdbx_seq_one_letter_code
_entity_poly.pdbx_strand_id
1 'polypeptide(L)'
;MLKDRKHYYRLAARPPSFFRETLEKALCRAPRIYEQGEGPPGRQAAKRTFEFALFDEAKDPFYFTLSILREAGEPDENDMSLVGTVFDELIRMDDAARAIPCQYDENEELFEVEIDLDQRQVVFRYSSTLWNTEWTVHFRSDESGAWVCLGIPDWQSPGRYII
;
A
#
# COMPACT_ATOMS: atom_id res chain seq x y z
N MET A 1 25.08 9.63 21.65
CA MET A 1 23.69 10.12 21.74
C MET A 1 23.15 10.29 20.33
N LEU A 2 22.38 9.32 19.81
CA LEU A 2 21.58 9.54 18.60
C LEU A 2 20.29 10.24 19.03
N LYS A 3 20.32 11.57 19.05
CA LYS A 3 19.09 12.37 19.05
C LYS A 3 18.83 12.75 17.60
N ASP A 4 17.55 12.66 17.21
CA ASP A 4 16.95 13.12 15.95
C ASP A 4 16.86 12.12 14.79
N ARG A 5 16.31 10.93 15.04
CA ARG A 5 15.58 10.19 13.99
C ARG A 5 14.12 10.07 14.34
N LYS A 6 13.42 11.20 14.28
CA LYS A 6 11.96 11.22 14.24
C LYS A 6 11.56 11.47 12.79
N HIS A 7 11.61 10.39 12.03
CA HIS A 7 11.16 10.37 10.65
C HIS A 7 9.63 10.29 10.63
N TYR A 8 9.00 11.44 10.81
CA TYR A 8 7.56 11.60 10.61
C TYR A 8 7.28 11.69 9.11
N TYR A 9 7.00 10.57 8.45
CA TYR A 9 6.73 10.55 7.02
C TYR A 9 5.24 10.56 6.74
N ARG A 10 4.60 11.72 6.94
CA ARG A 10 3.33 11.99 6.27
C ARG A 10 3.62 12.14 4.78
N LEU A 11 2.92 11.40 3.93
CA LEU A 11 3.10 11.51 2.48
C LEU A 11 2.82 12.93 1.97
N ALA A 12 1.88 13.63 2.62
CA ALA A 12 1.53 15.02 2.33
C ALA A 12 2.72 16.02 2.40
N ALA A 13 3.84 15.66 3.03
CA ALA A 13 5.05 16.49 3.02
C ALA A 13 5.86 16.40 1.71
N ARG A 14 5.50 15.49 0.79
CA ARG A 14 6.15 15.28 -0.50
C ARG A 14 5.20 15.67 -1.64
N PRO A 15 5.71 16.24 -2.76
CA PRO A 15 4.86 16.49 -3.92
C PRO A 15 4.42 15.17 -4.57
N PRO A 16 3.21 15.07 -5.16
CA PRO A 16 2.76 13.85 -5.85
C PRO A 16 3.75 13.32 -6.90
N SER A 17 4.42 14.22 -7.63
CA SER A 17 5.42 13.86 -8.65
C SER A 17 6.59 13.05 -8.10
N PHE A 18 6.96 13.23 -6.83
CA PHE A 18 8.01 12.45 -6.19
C PHE A 18 7.65 10.96 -6.16
N PHE A 19 6.40 10.64 -5.83
CA PHE A 19 5.94 9.25 -5.75
C PHE A 19 5.83 8.63 -7.14
N ARG A 20 5.39 9.40 -8.14
CA ARG A 20 5.37 8.97 -9.55
C ARG A 20 6.77 8.67 -10.08
N GLU A 21 7.74 9.56 -9.89
CA GLU A 21 9.13 9.31 -10.31
C GLU A 21 9.74 8.09 -9.58
N THR A 22 9.39 7.90 -8.32
CA THR A 22 9.85 6.75 -7.52
C THR A 22 9.27 5.45 -8.06
N LEU A 23 7.97 5.44 -8.38
CA LEU A 23 7.30 4.31 -9.00
C LEU A 23 7.95 3.97 -10.35
N GLU A 24 8.14 4.94 -11.24
CA GLU A 24 8.76 4.71 -12.55
C GLU A 24 10.13 4.05 -12.43
N LYS A 25 10.98 4.53 -11.51
CA LYS A 25 12.29 3.92 -11.22
C LYS A 25 12.16 2.52 -10.63
N ALA A 26 11.13 2.25 -9.84
CA ALA A 26 10.86 0.92 -9.30
C ALA A 26 10.46 -0.08 -10.38
N LEU A 27 9.55 0.31 -11.27
CA LEU A 27 9.06 -0.53 -12.35
C LEU A 27 10.14 -0.85 -13.41
N CYS A 28 11.21 -0.06 -13.51
CA CYS A 28 12.37 -0.40 -14.34
C CYS A 28 13.24 -1.54 -13.78
N ARG A 29 12.99 -1.98 -12.54
CA ARG A 29 13.72 -3.07 -11.88
C ARG A 29 12.89 -4.36 -11.96
N ALA A 30 13.57 -5.51 -11.98
CA ALA A 30 12.86 -6.78 -11.89
C ALA A 30 12.19 -6.91 -10.50
N PRO A 31 10.88 -7.24 -10.43
CA PRO A 31 10.22 -7.47 -9.16
C PRO A 31 10.73 -8.75 -8.50
N ARG A 32 10.55 -8.83 -7.18
CA ARG A 32 10.53 -10.13 -6.51
C ARG A 32 9.17 -10.77 -6.74
N ILE A 33 9.15 -12.06 -7.09
CA ILE A 33 7.93 -12.78 -7.43
C ILE A 33 7.68 -13.87 -6.39
N TYR A 34 6.48 -13.83 -5.80
CA TYR A 34 6.01 -14.82 -4.84
C TYR A 34 4.77 -15.52 -5.40
N GLU A 35 4.67 -16.83 -5.24
CA GLU A 35 3.42 -17.57 -5.47
C GLU A 35 2.76 -17.81 -4.11
N GLN A 36 1.52 -17.33 -3.90
CA GLN A 36 0.80 -17.66 -2.67
C GLN A 36 0.43 -19.15 -2.67
N GLY A 37 1.22 -19.96 -1.95
CA GLY A 37 1.06 -21.41 -1.84
C GLY A 37 1.42 -22.05 -0.49
N GLU A 38 1.89 -21.28 0.50
CA GLU A 38 2.21 -21.78 1.85
C GLU A 38 1.44 -21.05 2.98
N GLY A 39 0.21 -20.58 2.69
CA GLY A 39 -0.71 -19.99 3.67
C GLY A 39 -1.92 -20.90 3.96
N PRO A 40 -2.59 -20.76 5.12
CA PRO A 40 -3.70 -21.63 5.51
C PRO A 40 -4.89 -21.54 4.51
N PRO A 41 -5.62 -22.65 4.29
CA PRO A 41 -6.60 -22.74 3.22
C PRO A 41 -7.86 -21.91 3.52
N GLY A 42 -8.11 -20.90 2.69
CA GLY A 42 -9.35 -20.13 2.75
C GLY A 42 -9.37 -18.90 1.83
N ARG A 43 -9.81 -19.09 0.58
CA ARG A 43 -10.33 -18.03 -0.33
C ARG A 43 -9.38 -16.95 -0.84
N GLN A 44 -8.13 -17.28 -1.17
CA GLN A 44 -7.44 -16.57 -2.24
C GLN A 44 -7.13 -17.60 -3.33
N ALA A 45 -7.61 -17.37 -4.56
CA ALA A 45 -7.04 -18.06 -5.72
C ALA A 45 -5.51 -17.89 -5.66
N ALA A 46 -4.73 -18.82 -6.20
CA ALA A 46 -3.27 -18.73 -6.17
C ALA A 46 -2.81 -17.46 -6.91
N LYS A 47 -2.71 -16.34 -6.19
CA LYS A 47 -2.26 -15.08 -6.74
C LYS A 47 -0.75 -15.06 -6.73
N ARG A 48 -0.18 -14.53 -7.80
CA ARG A 48 1.23 -14.14 -7.84
C ARG A 48 1.33 -12.73 -7.31
N THR A 49 2.30 -12.51 -6.43
CA THR A 49 2.66 -11.19 -5.93
C THR A 49 3.94 -10.73 -6.61
N PHE A 50 3.89 -9.56 -7.23
CA PHE A 50 5.03 -8.86 -7.82
C PHE A 50 5.40 -7.70 -6.90
N GLU A 51 6.49 -7.86 -6.17
CA GLU A 51 6.95 -6.92 -5.15
C GLU A 51 8.06 -6.01 -5.69
N PHE A 52 7.89 -4.71 -5.50
CA PHE A 52 8.85 -3.68 -5.86
C PHE A 52 9.22 -2.85 -4.62
N ALA A 53 10.50 -2.78 -4.30
CA ALA A 53 11.01 -1.82 -3.32
C ALA A 53 11.06 -0.43 -3.94
N LEU A 54 10.29 0.52 -3.42
CA LEU A 54 10.19 1.86 -4.02
C LEU A 54 11.45 2.69 -3.78
N PHE A 55 12.04 2.55 -2.61
CA PHE A 55 13.28 3.24 -2.26
C PHE A 55 14.49 2.31 -2.31
N ASP A 56 15.65 2.92 -2.48
CA ASP A 56 16.94 2.22 -2.43
C ASP A 56 17.35 2.09 -0.97
N GLU A 57 17.33 0.86 -0.44
CA GLU A 57 17.70 0.52 0.95
C GLU A 57 19.08 1.07 1.34
N ALA A 58 19.98 1.31 0.37
CA ALA A 58 21.31 1.84 0.64
C ALA A 58 21.33 3.38 0.87
N LYS A 59 20.27 4.08 0.47
CA LYS A 59 20.20 5.55 0.48
C LYS A 59 19.07 6.10 1.32
N ASP A 60 17.99 5.36 1.45
CA ASP A 60 16.83 5.75 2.26
C ASP A 60 16.60 4.67 3.32
N PRO A 61 16.59 5.00 4.63
CA PRO A 61 16.24 4.04 5.68
C PRO A 61 14.74 3.66 5.67
N PHE A 62 13.98 4.17 4.69
CA PHE A 62 12.55 3.99 4.57
C PHE A 62 12.21 2.74 3.76
N TYR A 63 11.53 1.79 4.41
CA TYR A 63 11.02 0.60 3.75
C TYR A 63 9.63 0.90 3.20
N PHE A 64 9.54 1.10 1.89
CA PHE A 64 8.26 1.28 1.20
C PHE A 64 8.17 0.32 0.03
N THR A 65 7.15 -0.52 0.07
CA THR A 65 6.98 -1.61 -0.89
C THR A 65 5.68 -1.45 -1.66
N LEU A 66 5.73 -1.76 -2.95
CA LEU A 66 4.56 -1.95 -3.78
C LEU A 66 4.40 -3.44 -4.06
N SER A 67 3.27 -4.00 -3.67
CA SER A 67 2.89 -5.38 -3.94
C SER A 67 1.75 -5.39 -4.96
N ILE A 68 1.97 -6.00 -6.14
CA ILE A 68 0.93 -6.14 -7.16
C ILE A 68 0.47 -7.60 -7.18
N LEU A 69 -0.83 -7.82 -6.98
CA LEU A 69 -1.42 -9.15 -6.96
C LEU A 69 -2.16 -9.42 -8.26
N ARG A 70 -1.92 -10.60 -8.84
CA ARG A 70 -2.60 -11.07 -10.05
C ARG A 70 -2.82 -12.57 -10.07
N GLU A 71 -4.00 -13.00 -10.52
CA GLU A 71 -4.33 -14.42 -10.69
C GLU A 71 -3.62 -15.07 -11.89
N ALA A 72 -3.50 -14.36 -13.01
CA ALA A 72 -2.95 -14.92 -14.24
C ALA A 72 -2.01 -13.96 -14.97
N GLY A 73 -0.85 -14.49 -15.39
CA GLY A 73 0.16 -13.76 -16.14
C GLY A 73 0.94 -12.74 -15.31
N GLU A 74 1.85 -12.04 -15.98
CA GLU A 74 2.52 -10.86 -15.43
C GLU A 74 1.65 -9.61 -15.67
N PRO A 75 1.74 -8.57 -14.81
CA PRO A 75 1.09 -7.30 -15.06
C PRO A 75 1.53 -6.70 -16.41
N ASP A 76 0.57 -6.23 -17.20
CA ASP A 76 0.80 -5.62 -18.51
C ASP A 76 0.74 -4.09 -18.47
N GLU A 77 0.85 -3.43 -19.62
CA GLU A 77 0.82 -1.96 -19.73
C GLU A 77 -0.49 -1.33 -19.22
N ASN A 78 -1.63 -1.99 -19.39
CA ASN A 78 -2.91 -1.49 -18.87
C ASN A 78 -2.93 -1.57 -17.34
N ASP A 79 -2.36 -2.61 -16.77
CA ASP A 79 -2.19 -2.74 -15.33
C ASP A 79 -1.27 -1.67 -14.77
N MET A 80 -0.16 -1.37 -15.45
CA MET A 80 0.76 -0.31 -15.04
C MET A 80 0.10 1.07 -15.07
N SER A 81 -0.83 1.31 -16.01
CA SER A 81 -1.65 2.52 -16.01
C SER A 81 -2.49 2.63 -14.72
N LEU A 82 -3.16 1.54 -14.31
CA LEU A 82 -3.93 1.51 -13.05
C LEU A 82 -3.04 1.76 -11.83
N VAL A 83 -1.88 1.10 -11.74
CA VAL A 83 -0.90 1.35 -10.68
C VAL A 83 -0.48 2.83 -10.67
N GLY A 84 -0.24 3.41 -11.85
CA GLY A 84 0.05 4.84 -12.01
C GLY A 84 -1.04 5.75 -11.45
N THR A 85 -2.32 5.38 -11.62
CA THR A 85 -3.45 6.15 -11.04
C THR A 85 -3.50 6.06 -9.51
N VAL A 86 -3.19 4.89 -8.93
CA VAL A 86 -3.11 4.72 -7.46
C VAL A 86 -2.04 5.65 -6.89
N PHE A 87 -0.91 5.77 -7.58
CA PHE A 87 0.20 6.62 -7.15
C PHE A 87 -0.06 8.12 -7.34
N ASP A 88 -0.88 8.53 -8.32
CA ASP A 88 -1.36 9.92 -8.43
C ASP A 88 -2.26 10.31 -7.26
N GLU A 89 -3.07 9.35 -6.80
CA GLU A 89 -4.07 9.55 -5.76
C GLU A 89 -3.52 9.26 -4.34
N LEU A 90 -2.28 8.79 -4.25
CA LEU A 90 -1.67 8.24 -3.03
C LEU A 90 -1.79 9.18 -1.82
N ILE A 91 -1.52 10.47 -1.99
CA ILE A 91 -1.63 11.46 -0.90
C ILE A 91 -3.08 11.61 -0.45
N ARG A 92 -4.03 11.74 -1.38
CA ARG A 92 -5.45 11.88 -1.05
C ARG A 92 -5.98 10.62 -0.36
N MET A 93 -5.54 9.45 -0.80
CA MET A 93 -5.89 8.18 -0.18
C MET A 93 -5.30 8.06 1.23
N ASP A 94 -4.04 8.45 1.44
CA ASP A 94 -3.40 8.47 2.76
C ASP A 94 -4.09 9.44 3.71
N ASP A 95 -4.46 10.63 3.23
CA ASP A 95 -5.24 11.61 4.01
C ASP A 95 -6.60 11.03 4.44
N ALA A 96 -7.28 10.29 3.54
CA ALA A 96 -8.55 9.63 3.86
C ALA A 96 -8.38 8.49 4.88
N ALA A 97 -7.31 7.68 4.79
CA ALA A 97 -7.01 6.66 5.78
C ALA A 97 -6.74 7.27 7.16
N ARG A 98 -5.96 8.35 7.22
CA ARG A 98 -5.61 9.05 8.46
C ARG A 98 -6.76 9.84 9.08
N ALA A 99 -7.83 10.08 8.33
CA ALA A 99 -9.04 10.69 8.86
C ALA A 99 -9.89 9.71 9.72
N ILE A 100 -9.65 8.40 9.59
CA ILE A 100 -10.33 7.38 10.40
C ILE A 100 -9.84 7.51 11.84
N PRO A 101 -10.74 7.68 12.82
CA PRO A 101 -10.34 7.79 14.22
C PRO A 101 -9.56 6.55 14.68
N CYS A 102 -8.26 6.71 14.88
CA CYS A 102 -7.39 5.69 15.45
C CYS A 102 -6.82 6.17 16.77
N GLN A 103 -6.88 5.33 17.80
CA GLN A 103 -6.30 5.62 19.11
C GLN A 103 -4.76 5.62 19.12
N TYR A 104 -4.12 5.35 17.97
CA TYR A 104 -2.67 5.17 17.81
C TYR A 104 -2.02 6.13 16.80
N ASP A 105 -2.71 7.22 16.42
CA ASP A 105 -2.36 8.21 15.36
C ASP A 105 -0.99 8.92 15.51
N GLU A 106 -0.25 8.67 16.59
CA GLU A 106 1.09 9.23 16.76
C GLU A 106 2.18 8.27 16.23
N ASN A 107 2.86 8.69 15.16
CA ASN A 107 4.06 8.05 14.56
C ASN A 107 3.79 6.81 13.67
N GLU A 108 2.71 6.80 12.90
CA GLU A 108 2.41 5.73 11.94
C GLU A 108 3.02 5.98 10.56
N GLU A 109 3.68 4.96 10.04
CA GLU A 109 4.36 4.94 8.74
C GLU A 109 3.59 4.04 7.77
N LEU A 110 3.23 4.58 6.61
CA LEU A 110 2.80 3.76 5.49
C LEU A 110 4.03 3.07 4.90
N PHE A 111 4.12 1.75 5.03
CA PHE A 111 5.27 0.97 4.59
C PHE A 111 4.95 0.06 3.39
N GLU A 112 3.68 -0.16 3.07
CA GLU A 112 3.31 -0.97 1.90
C GLU A 112 2.01 -0.48 1.26
N VAL A 113 2.01 -0.47 -0.08
CA VAL A 113 0.81 -0.36 -0.92
C VAL A 113 0.65 -1.69 -1.65
N GLU A 114 -0.43 -2.40 -1.38
CA GLU A 114 -0.81 -3.62 -2.06
C GLU A 114 -1.97 -3.35 -3.02
N ILE A 115 -1.84 -3.76 -4.28
CA ILE A 115 -2.82 -3.53 -5.33
C ILE A 115 -3.28 -4.88 -5.88
N ASP A 116 -4.55 -5.20 -5.69
CA ASP A 116 -5.22 -6.33 -6.32
C ASP A 116 -5.82 -5.89 -7.65
N LEU A 117 -5.14 -6.23 -8.75
CA LEU A 117 -5.53 -5.81 -10.10
C LEU A 117 -6.86 -6.46 -10.52
N ASP A 118 -7.08 -7.72 -10.14
CA ASP A 118 -8.27 -8.47 -10.53
C ASP A 118 -9.52 -7.96 -9.82
N GLN A 119 -9.38 -7.53 -8.55
CA GLN A 119 -10.49 -7.04 -7.74
C GLN A 119 -10.62 -5.52 -7.71
N ARG A 120 -9.66 -4.80 -8.30
CA ARG A 120 -9.54 -3.33 -8.20
C ARG A 120 -9.62 -2.83 -6.76
N GLN A 121 -8.83 -3.47 -5.91
CA GLN A 121 -8.70 -3.12 -4.49
C GLN A 121 -7.29 -2.66 -4.20
N VAL A 122 -7.18 -1.72 -3.27
CA VAL A 122 -5.90 -1.25 -2.75
C VAL A 122 -5.90 -1.37 -1.25
N VAL A 123 -4.82 -1.88 -0.69
CA VAL A 123 -4.61 -1.98 0.75
C VAL A 123 -3.38 -1.18 1.10
N PHE A 124 -3.57 -0.23 2.01
CA PHE A 124 -2.47 0.51 2.63
C PHE A 124 -2.12 -0.17 3.94
N ARG A 125 -0.85 -0.54 4.12
CA ARG A 125 -0.36 -1.13 5.38
C ARG A 125 0.50 -0.13 6.14
N TYR A 126 0.09 0.09 7.38
CA TYR A 126 0.72 1.02 8.28
C TYR A 126 1.37 0.25 9.42
N SER A 127 2.53 0.72 9.84
CA SER A 127 3.20 0.25 11.06
C SER A 127 3.35 1.42 12.04
N SER A 128 3.15 1.14 13.32
CA SER A 128 3.47 2.06 14.40
C SER A 128 4.69 1.55 15.13
N THR A 129 5.80 2.30 15.03
CA THR A 129 7.03 2.00 15.77
C THR A 129 6.88 2.24 17.27
N LEU A 130 5.94 3.09 17.68
CA LEU A 130 5.68 3.40 19.09
C LEU A 130 4.92 2.28 19.79
N TRP A 131 3.95 1.69 19.10
CA TRP A 131 3.05 0.68 19.66
C TRP A 131 3.39 -0.76 19.23
N ASN A 132 4.33 -0.93 18.30
CA ASN A 132 4.68 -2.22 17.68
C ASN A 132 3.44 -2.93 17.12
N THR A 133 2.61 -2.17 16.40
CA THR A 133 1.36 -2.61 15.79
C THR A 133 1.38 -2.37 14.30
N GLU A 134 0.76 -3.27 13.55
CA GLU A 134 0.47 -3.11 12.13
C GLU A 134 -1.04 -3.10 11.91
N TRP A 135 -1.50 -2.27 10.99
CA TRP A 135 -2.90 -2.24 10.58
C TRP A 135 -3.03 -1.89 9.11
N THR A 136 -4.22 -2.13 8.57
CA THR A 136 -4.49 -1.91 7.14
C THR A 136 -5.72 -1.06 6.94
N VAL A 137 -5.71 -0.19 5.94
CA VAL A 137 -6.91 0.47 5.41
C VAL A 137 -7.12 0.05 3.98
N HIS A 138 -8.38 -0.26 3.68
CA HIS A 138 -8.78 -0.83 2.41
C HIS A 138 -9.48 0.23 1.57
N PHE A 139 -9.24 0.15 0.26
CA PHE A 139 -9.85 1.01 -0.74
C PHE A 139 -10.38 0.15 -1.89
N ARG A 140 -11.36 0.69 -2.60
CA ARG A 140 -11.89 0.09 -3.82
C ARG A 140 -12.19 1.16 -4.86
N SER A 141 -11.96 0.84 -6.11
CA SER A 141 -12.37 1.68 -7.23
C SER A 141 -13.89 1.59 -7.39
N ASP A 142 -14.57 2.73 -7.48
CA ASP A 142 -16.00 2.81 -7.79
C ASP A 142 -16.26 2.74 -9.31
N GLU A 143 -17.53 2.84 -9.71
CA GLU A 143 -17.96 2.80 -11.11
C GLU A 143 -17.39 3.97 -11.95
N SER A 144 -17.01 5.07 -11.30
CA SER A 144 -16.38 6.22 -11.95
C SER A 144 -14.85 6.08 -12.08
N GLY A 145 -14.29 5.04 -11.45
CA GLY A 145 -12.84 4.83 -11.36
C GLY A 145 -12.20 5.51 -10.15
N ALA A 146 -12.96 6.21 -9.30
CA ALA A 146 -12.42 6.88 -8.13
C ALA A 146 -12.13 5.90 -6.99
N TRP A 147 -11.04 6.11 -6.27
CA TRP A 147 -10.68 5.30 -5.09
C TRP A 147 -11.43 5.77 -3.85
N VAL A 148 -12.28 4.88 -3.33
CA VAL A 148 -13.11 5.09 -2.13
C VAL A 148 -12.47 4.36 -0.95
N CYS A 149 -12.30 5.06 0.17
CA CYS A 149 -11.85 4.47 1.42
C CYS A 149 -12.97 3.63 2.03
N LEU A 150 -12.71 2.34 2.27
CA LEU A 150 -13.63 1.43 2.93
C LEU A 150 -13.48 1.50 4.44
N GLY A 151 -12.25 1.68 4.92
CA GLY A 151 -11.91 1.75 6.34
C GLY A 151 -10.93 0.68 6.80
N ILE A 152 -10.79 0.54 8.12
CA ILE A 152 -10.00 -0.54 8.75
C ILE A 152 -10.88 -1.80 8.84
N PRO A 153 -10.44 -2.99 8.36
CA PRO A 153 -11.23 -4.21 8.49
C PRO A 153 -11.58 -4.52 9.96
N ASP A 154 -12.85 -4.75 10.24
CA ASP A 154 -13.30 -5.17 11.56
C ASP A 154 -13.11 -6.69 11.72
N TRP A 155 -12.13 -7.09 12.53
CA TRP A 155 -11.86 -8.49 12.84
C TRP A 155 -13.00 -9.18 13.61
N GLN A 156 -13.85 -8.41 14.31
CA GLN A 156 -15.01 -8.94 15.02
C GLN A 156 -16.18 -9.20 14.08
N SER A 157 -16.24 -8.49 12.96
CA SER A 157 -17.34 -8.55 11.98
C SER A 157 -16.79 -8.67 10.55
N PRO A 158 -16.38 -9.86 10.09
CA PRO A 158 -15.79 -10.04 8.77
C PRO A 158 -16.65 -9.43 7.64
N GLY A 159 -16.03 -8.62 6.80
CA GLY A 159 -16.70 -7.87 5.72
C GLY A 159 -17.26 -6.50 6.13
N ARG A 160 -17.13 -6.11 7.40
CA ARG A 160 -17.38 -4.73 7.85
C ARG A 160 -16.07 -3.96 8.02
N TYR A 161 -16.18 -2.65 7.97
CA TYR A 161 -15.08 -1.72 8.13
C TYR A 161 -15.40 -0.68 9.20
N ILE A 162 -14.36 -0.25 9.90
CA ILE A 162 -14.37 0.86 10.85
C ILE A 162 -14.02 2.14 10.08
N ILE A 163 -14.87 3.17 10.21
CA ILE A 163 -14.76 4.49 9.58
C ILE A 163 -14.78 5.60 10.61
#